data_AF-A0A2P2IF34-F1
#
_entry.id   AF-A0A2P2IF34-F1
#
_cell.length_a   1.000
_cell.length_b   1.000
_cell.length_c   1.000
_cell.angle_alpha   90.00
_cell.angle_beta   90.00
_cell.angle_gamma   90.00
#
_symmetry.space_group_name_H-M   'P 1'
#
loop_
_entity.id
_entity.type
_entity.pdbx_description
1 polymer ?
#
loop_
_entity_poly.entity_id
_entity_poly.type
_entity_poly.pdbx_seq_one_letter_code
_entity_poly.pdbx_strand_id
1 'polypeptide(L)'
;AQCGQCYHPFCANVKVNRVVLEKGWRCLDCTVCEGCGERNDEARLVLCEDCDISCHIYCMTPPLPQVPQGIWKCKWCAFCHYCGSKEAGSKSSWKQNYSMCGKCHSVTQCAMCAGSYGEGDLMVQCDGCCRWMHGSHDLIHTEDDAERCAEKGYMCQDCRPADTQPAHLVPSSPTLPIAGSSPNSS
;
A
#
# COMPACT_ATOMS: atom_id res chain seq x y z
N ALA A 1 -0.14 34.21 1.06
CA ALA A 1 0.41 35.38 1.79
C ALA A 1 1.24 34.86 2.96
N GLN A 2 2.40 35.46 3.26
CA GLN A 2 3.20 35.17 4.46
C GLN A 2 3.15 36.40 5.37
N CYS A 3 2.98 36.23 6.67
CA CYS A 3 2.77 37.34 7.62
C CYS A 3 4.06 38.10 8.00
N GLY A 4 5.23 37.68 7.52
CA GLY A 4 6.52 38.31 7.84
C GLY A 4 6.98 38.13 9.28
N GLN A 5 6.26 37.34 10.09
CA GLN A 5 6.64 37.02 11.47
C GLN A 5 7.83 36.04 11.48
N CYS A 6 8.76 36.25 12.42
CA CYS A 6 9.94 35.42 12.61
C CYS A 6 9.72 34.46 13.77
N TYR A 7 10.01 33.17 13.55
CA TYR A 7 9.86 32.14 14.57
C TYR A 7 11.15 31.35 14.72
N HIS A 8 11.56 31.09 15.96
CA HIS A 8 12.54 30.04 16.22
C HIS A 8 11.86 28.68 16.02
N PRO A 9 12.47 27.73 15.28
CA PRO A 9 11.88 26.41 15.07
C PRO A 9 11.47 25.72 16.37
N PHE A 10 12.29 25.84 17.42
CA PHE A 10 11.98 25.30 18.74
C PHE A 10 10.72 25.92 19.37
N CYS A 11 10.59 27.25 19.36
CA CYS A 11 9.45 27.95 19.98
C CYS A 11 8.14 27.72 19.22
N ALA A 12 8.21 27.52 17.90
CA ALA A 12 7.07 27.19 17.06
C ALA A 12 6.82 25.67 16.93
N ASN A 13 7.58 24.84 17.66
CA ASN A 13 7.50 23.38 17.63
C ASN A 13 7.62 22.78 16.22
N VAL A 14 8.44 23.40 15.37
CA VAL A 14 8.63 22.98 13.98
C VAL A 14 9.68 21.87 13.92
N LYS A 15 9.26 20.68 13.51
CA LYS A 15 10.17 19.55 13.22
C LYS A 15 10.87 19.80 11.88
N VAL A 16 12.02 20.47 11.92
CA VAL A 16 12.81 20.75 10.71
C VAL A 16 13.24 19.43 10.06
N ASN A 17 12.71 19.16 8.88
CA ASN A 17 13.03 17.99 8.06
C ASN A 17 13.14 18.38 6.59
N ARG A 18 13.50 17.41 5.74
CA ARG A 18 13.68 17.64 4.30
C ARG A 18 12.44 18.25 3.63
N VAL A 19 11.23 17.85 4.02
CA VAL A 19 10.00 18.37 3.42
C VAL A 19 9.79 19.84 3.79
N VAL A 20 10.00 20.20 5.06
CA VAL A 20 9.97 21.61 5.50
C VAL A 20 10.99 22.46 4.76
N LEU A 21 12.20 21.94 4.52
CA LEU A 21 13.25 22.66 3.78
C LEU A 21 12.91 22.83 2.28
N GLU A 22 12.33 21.81 1.65
CA GLU A 22 12.00 21.82 0.22
C GLU A 22 10.71 22.57 -0.10
N LYS A 23 9.69 22.49 0.78
CA LYS A 23 8.36 23.06 0.58
C LYS A 23 8.14 24.38 1.31
N GLY A 24 9.02 24.71 2.26
CA GLY A 24 8.84 25.82 3.17
C GLY A 24 7.85 25.48 4.29
N TRP A 25 7.98 26.22 5.39
CA TRP A 25 7.04 26.18 6.51
C TRP A 25 6.22 27.46 6.56
N ARG A 26 4.98 27.36 7.04
CA ARG A 26 4.07 28.50 7.28
C ARG A 26 3.59 28.41 8.72
N CYS A 27 3.47 29.56 9.39
CA CYS A 27 2.82 29.61 10.70
C CYS A 27 1.33 29.29 10.56
N LEU A 28 0.68 28.94 11.67
CA LEU A 28 -0.73 28.53 11.70
C LEU A 28 -1.67 29.58 11.09
N ASP A 29 -1.40 30.86 11.30
CA ASP A 29 -2.21 31.95 10.73
C ASP A 29 -2.02 32.14 9.20
N CYS A 30 -0.95 31.59 8.64
CA CYS A 30 -0.63 31.64 7.21
C CYS A 30 -0.85 30.28 6.51
N THR A 31 -1.42 29.32 7.24
CA THR A 31 -1.72 28.00 6.71
C THR A 31 -2.76 28.12 5.58
N VAL A 32 -2.47 27.40 4.49
CA VAL A 32 -3.37 27.24 3.35
C VAL A 32 -3.31 25.78 2.91
N CYS A 33 -4.38 25.30 2.28
CA CYS A 33 -4.42 23.99 1.68
C CYS A 33 -3.41 23.90 0.53
N GLU A 34 -2.54 22.89 0.57
CA GLU A 34 -1.53 22.64 -0.46
C GLU A 34 -2.14 22.22 -1.81
N GLY A 35 -3.40 21.75 -1.82
CA GLY A 35 -4.10 21.36 -3.04
C GLY A 35 -4.80 22.51 -3.77
N CYS A 36 -5.45 23.43 -3.05
CA CYS A 36 -6.23 24.52 -3.66
C CYS A 36 -5.69 25.92 -3.38
N GLY A 37 -4.74 26.09 -2.44
CA GLY A 37 -4.19 27.39 -2.07
C GLY A 37 -5.07 28.24 -1.15
N GLU A 38 -6.26 27.74 -0.78
CA GLU A 38 -7.24 28.47 0.04
C GLU A 38 -7.12 28.15 1.54
N ARG A 39 -7.61 29.06 2.37
CA ARG A 39 -7.67 28.95 3.85
C ARG A 39 -9.05 28.60 4.41
N ASN A 40 -10.04 28.44 3.53
CA ASN A 40 -11.42 28.17 3.94
C ASN A 40 -11.59 26.76 4.51
N ASP A 41 -12.78 26.45 5.03
CA ASP A 41 -13.17 25.10 5.49
C ASP A 41 -12.14 24.46 6.43
N GLU A 42 -11.72 25.21 7.45
CA GLU A 42 -10.71 24.79 8.43
C GLU A 42 -11.09 23.47 9.14
N ALA A 43 -12.39 23.21 9.31
CA ALA A 43 -12.90 21.98 9.92
C ALA A 43 -12.56 20.70 9.13
N ARG A 44 -12.21 20.84 7.85
CA ARG A 44 -11.83 19.72 6.96
C ARG A 44 -10.38 19.81 6.49
N LEU A 45 -9.60 20.71 7.09
CA LEU A 45 -8.19 20.87 6.83
C LEU A 45 -7.38 19.98 7.78
N VAL A 46 -6.49 19.14 7.23
CA VAL A 46 -5.62 18.27 8.02
C VAL A 46 -4.17 18.73 7.92
N LEU A 47 -3.43 18.64 9.03
CA LEU A 47 -2.01 18.98 9.13
C LEU A 47 -1.17 17.69 9.19
N CYS A 48 -0.07 17.67 8.44
CA CYS A 48 0.90 16.58 8.51
C CYS A 48 1.68 16.64 9.82
N GLU A 49 1.68 15.54 10.58
CA GLU A 49 2.38 15.42 11.87
C GLU A 49 3.90 15.70 11.81
N ASP A 50 4.51 15.55 10.63
CA ASP A 50 5.95 15.70 10.46
C ASP A 50 6.37 17.07 9.90
N CYS A 51 5.52 17.75 9.12
CA CYS A 51 5.94 18.94 8.38
C CYS A 51 4.93 20.10 8.36
N ASP A 52 3.81 19.97 9.07
CA ASP A 52 2.70 20.93 9.15
C ASP A 52 2.06 21.33 7.81
N ILE A 53 2.45 20.68 6.71
CA ILE A 53 1.75 20.87 5.43
C ILE A 53 0.29 20.51 5.64
N SER A 54 -0.55 21.45 5.22
CA SER A 54 -1.99 21.36 5.38
C SER A 54 -2.67 21.02 4.06
N CYS A 55 -3.69 20.17 4.09
CA CYS A 55 -4.47 19.85 2.90
C CYS A 55 -5.93 19.58 3.31
N HIS A 56 -6.90 19.99 2.49
CA HIS A 56 -8.28 19.60 2.71
C HIS A 56 -8.47 18.13 2.41
N ILE A 57 -9.36 17.46 3.16
CA ILE A 57 -9.67 16.03 2.97
C ILE A 57 -10.02 15.70 1.51
N TYR A 58 -10.69 16.61 0.81
CA TYR A 58 -11.14 16.45 -0.57
C TYR A 58 -10.14 16.93 -1.63
N CYS A 59 -9.11 17.70 -1.25
CA CYS A 59 -8.07 18.16 -2.19
C CYS A 59 -6.94 17.15 -2.38
N MET A 60 -6.96 16.05 -1.63
CA MET A 60 -5.98 14.97 -1.73
C MET A 60 -6.27 14.03 -2.90
N THR A 61 -5.27 13.23 -3.26
CA THR A 61 -5.41 12.16 -4.26
C THR A 61 -4.86 10.86 -3.68
N PRO A 62 -5.72 9.87 -3.36
CA PRO A 62 -7.19 9.97 -3.37
C PRO A 62 -7.74 10.89 -2.27
N PRO A 63 -8.96 11.44 -2.43
CA PRO A 63 -9.66 12.16 -1.36
C PRO A 63 -9.89 11.27 -0.13
N LEU A 64 -9.80 11.86 1.07
CA LEU A 64 -10.21 11.20 2.30
C LEU A 64 -11.72 11.40 2.54
N PRO A 65 -12.46 10.35 2.93
CA PRO A 65 -13.91 10.45 3.15
C PRO A 65 -14.28 11.26 4.40
N GLN A 66 -13.37 11.35 5.37
CA GLN A 66 -13.54 12.08 6.61
C GLN A 66 -12.18 12.51 7.17
N VAL A 67 -12.19 13.46 8.11
CA VAL A 67 -11.00 13.84 8.86
C VAL A 67 -10.52 12.64 9.69
N PRO A 68 -9.24 12.21 9.56
CA PRO A 68 -8.70 11.10 10.36
C PRO A 68 -8.75 11.40 11.86
N GLN A 69 -9.16 10.43 12.68
CA GLN A 69 -9.21 10.55 14.14
C GLN A 69 -7.83 10.37 14.82
N GLY A 70 -6.74 10.73 14.14
CA GLY A 70 -5.39 10.49 14.63
C GLY A 70 -4.32 11.01 13.68
N ILE A 71 -3.14 10.40 13.73
CA ILE A 71 -1.98 10.83 12.95
C ILE A 71 -2.29 10.73 11.45
N TRP A 72 -2.09 11.85 10.77
CA TRP A 72 -2.04 11.91 9.31
C TRP A 72 -0.65 12.36 8.87
N LYS A 73 -0.14 11.72 7.81
CA LYS A 73 1.10 12.13 7.16
C LYS A 73 0.84 12.43 5.68
N CYS A 74 1.42 13.53 5.21
CA CYS A 74 1.37 13.86 3.79
C CYS A 74 2.19 12.88 2.94
N LYS A 75 1.94 12.88 1.62
CA LYS A 75 2.64 12.00 0.67
C LYS A 75 4.17 12.20 0.62
N TRP A 76 4.68 13.31 1.12
CA TRP A 76 6.12 13.59 1.15
C TRP A 76 6.80 13.10 2.43
N CYS A 77 6.04 12.94 3.51
CA CYS A 77 6.52 12.47 4.82
C CYS A 77 6.22 11.00 5.08
N ALA A 78 5.19 10.42 4.44
CA ALA A 78 4.89 9.02 4.60
C ALA A 78 5.96 8.14 3.94
N PHE A 79 6.51 7.20 4.70
CA PHE A 79 7.41 6.17 4.19
C PHE A 79 7.30 4.89 5.03
N CYS A 80 7.59 3.75 4.42
CA CYS A 80 7.61 2.47 5.11
C CYS A 80 8.90 2.32 5.89
N HIS A 81 8.82 2.14 7.21
CA HIS A 81 10.00 1.96 8.07
C HIS A 81 10.73 0.63 7.81
N TYR A 82 10.06 -0.35 7.20
CA TYR A 82 10.62 -1.68 6.96
C TYR A 82 11.34 -1.80 5.62
N CYS A 83 10.80 -1.21 4.54
CA CYS A 83 11.38 -1.32 3.19
C CYS A 83 11.78 0.01 2.56
N GLY A 84 11.57 1.14 3.24
CA GLY A 84 11.90 2.47 2.73
C GLY A 84 11.00 3.01 1.61
N SER A 85 9.98 2.25 1.18
CA SER A 85 9.02 2.71 0.16
C SER A 85 8.38 4.03 0.55
N LYS A 86 8.24 4.96 -0.40
CA LYS A 86 7.47 6.22 -0.25
C LYS A 86 6.03 6.08 -0.74
N GLU A 87 5.62 4.87 -1.06
CA GLU A 87 4.28 4.54 -1.52
C GLU A 87 3.66 3.45 -0.65
N ALA A 88 2.35 3.52 -0.47
CA ALA A 88 1.58 2.52 0.25
C ALA A 88 1.53 1.16 -0.47
N GLY A 89 1.83 1.13 -1.77
CA GLY A 89 1.74 -0.06 -2.63
C GLY A 89 0.43 -0.12 -3.43
N SER A 90 0.45 -0.90 -4.51
CA SER A 90 -0.69 -1.05 -5.43
C SER A 90 -1.94 -1.54 -4.71
N LYS A 91 -3.08 -0.89 -4.98
CA LYS A 91 -4.40 -1.19 -4.37
C LYS A 91 -4.36 -1.27 -2.84
N SER A 92 -3.49 -0.49 -2.20
CA SER A 92 -3.37 -0.44 -0.75
C SER A 92 -3.34 0.99 -0.22
N SER A 93 -3.83 1.15 1.00
CA SER A 93 -3.58 2.32 1.83
C SER A 93 -2.34 2.12 2.70
N TRP A 94 -1.79 3.21 3.20
CA TRP A 94 -0.83 3.18 4.29
C TRP A 94 -1.41 2.48 5.52
N LYS A 95 -0.57 1.79 6.28
CA LYS A 95 -0.90 1.03 7.50
C LYS A 95 -0.09 1.54 8.68
N GLN A 96 -0.49 1.18 9.90
CA GLN A 96 0.15 1.58 11.17
C GLN A 96 0.51 3.07 11.20
N ASN A 97 -0.48 3.97 11.10
CA ASN A 97 -0.29 5.42 11.14
C ASN A 97 0.76 5.94 10.14
N TYR A 98 0.68 5.49 8.88
CA TYR A 98 1.57 5.92 7.80
C TYR A 98 3.03 5.51 7.95
N SER A 99 3.32 4.49 8.78
CA SER A 99 4.68 3.95 8.98
C SER A 99 4.96 2.65 8.24
N MET A 100 3.95 2.00 7.67
CA MET A 100 4.13 0.74 6.93
C MET A 100 3.30 0.67 5.65
N CYS A 101 3.92 0.22 4.56
CA CYS A 101 3.23 -0.03 3.29
C CYS A 101 2.42 -1.34 3.34
N GLY A 102 1.48 -1.51 2.41
CA GLY A 102 0.63 -2.69 2.31
C GLY A 102 1.39 -4.00 2.20
N LYS A 103 2.47 -4.04 1.39
CA LYS A 103 3.34 -5.21 1.26
C LYS A 103 3.94 -5.64 2.61
N CYS A 104 4.62 -4.72 3.30
CA CYS A 104 5.27 -5.04 4.57
C CYS A 104 4.25 -5.39 5.66
N HIS A 105 3.13 -4.67 5.71
CA HIS A 105 2.06 -5.01 6.64
C HIS A 105 1.52 -6.41 6.40
N SER A 106 1.36 -6.76 5.12
CA SER A 106 0.75 -8.03 4.76
C SER A 106 1.55 -9.25 5.21
N VAL A 107 2.84 -9.11 5.53
CA VAL A 107 3.66 -10.22 6.05
C VAL A 107 3.15 -10.76 7.38
N THR A 108 2.44 -9.94 8.16
CA THR A 108 1.95 -10.33 9.49
C THR A 108 0.42 -10.44 9.59
N GLN A 109 -0.30 -9.83 8.64
CA GLN A 109 -1.75 -9.80 8.60
C GLN A 109 -2.24 -9.90 7.17
N CYS A 110 -3.16 -10.81 6.91
CA CYS A 110 -3.74 -11.05 5.60
C CYS A 110 -4.28 -9.77 4.95
N ALA A 111 -3.87 -9.51 3.71
CA ALA A 111 -4.28 -8.32 2.97
C ALA A 111 -5.76 -8.30 2.58
N MET A 112 -6.46 -9.43 2.68
CA MET A 112 -7.90 -9.54 2.40
C MET A 112 -8.75 -9.39 3.66
N CYS A 113 -8.48 -10.17 4.72
CA CYS A 113 -9.33 -10.20 5.92
C CYS A 113 -8.76 -9.43 7.13
N ALA A 114 -7.52 -8.92 7.03
CA ALA A 114 -6.75 -8.31 8.12
C ALA A 114 -6.45 -9.23 9.32
N GLY A 115 -6.79 -10.51 9.24
CA GLY A 115 -6.45 -11.51 10.26
C GLY A 115 -4.97 -11.85 10.25
N SER A 116 -4.40 -12.13 11.42
CA SER A 116 -3.03 -12.66 11.55
C SER A 116 -2.94 -14.09 11.01
N TYR A 117 -1.73 -14.50 10.64
CA TYR A 117 -1.45 -15.88 10.25
C TYR A 117 -1.19 -16.75 11.49
N GLY A 118 -1.82 -17.91 11.52
CA GLY A 118 -1.61 -18.96 12.52
C GLY A 118 -0.77 -20.12 12.00
N GLU A 119 -0.53 -21.09 12.88
CA GLU A 119 0.10 -22.35 12.52
C GLU A 119 -0.79 -23.13 11.55
N GLY A 120 -0.22 -23.63 10.44
CA GLY A 120 -0.95 -24.35 9.39
C GLY A 120 -1.66 -23.45 8.36
N ASP A 121 -1.65 -22.12 8.53
CA ASP A 121 -2.17 -21.22 7.50
C ASP A 121 -1.27 -21.24 6.25
N LEU A 122 -1.86 -21.58 5.10
CA LEU A 122 -1.19 -21.39 3.83
C LEU A 122 -1.17 -19.89 3.49
N MET A 123 0.02 -19.37 3.24
CA MET A 123 0.25 -17.98 2.87
C MET A 123 0.65 -17.91 1.40
N VAL A 124 -0.01 -17.03 0.65
CA VAL A 124 0.30 -16.81 -0.76
C VAL A 124 0.55 -15.32 -1.02
N GLN A 125 1.60 -15.02 -1.79
CA GLN A 125 1.92 -13.67 -2.21
C GLN A 125 1.39 -13.42 -3.61
N CYS A 126 0.67 -12.32 -3.80
CA CYS A 126 0.24 -11.89 -5.13
C CYS A 126 1.39 -11.22 -5.89
N ASP A 127 1.65 -11.62 -7.13
CA ASP A 127 2.67 -11.02 -8.00
C ASP A 127 2.32 -9.59 -8.43
N GLY A 128 1.03 -9.30 -8.61
CA GLY A 128 0.56 -7.97 -9.05
C GLY A 128 0.66 -6.88 -7.98
N CYS A 129 0.34 -7.18 -6.71
CA CYS A 129 0.37 -6.18 -5.63
C CYS A 129 1.42 -6.46 -4.53
N CYS A 130 2.14 -7.58 -4.63
CA CYS A 130 3.15 -8.05 -3.67
C CYS A 130 2.65 -8.24 -2.24
N ARG A 131 1.33 -8.25 -2.02
CA ARG A 131 0.72 -8.45 -0.70
C ARG A 131 0.48 -9.94 -0.44
N TRP A 132 0.68 -10.34 0.81
CA TRP A 132 0.41 -11.68 1.31
C TRP A 132 -1.05 -11.81 1.78
N MET A 133 -1.61 -13.01 1.65
CA MET A 133 -2.96 -13.36 2.08
C MET A 133 -3.08 -14.84 2.43
N HIS A 134 -4.11 -15.19 3.19
CA HIS A 134 -4.49 -16.59 3.40
C HIS A 134 -4.86 -17.23 2.07
N GLY A 135 -4.29 -18.40 1.78
CA GLY A 135 -4.61 -19.18 0.59
C GLY A 135 -6.08 -19.63 0.56
N SER A 136 -6.68 -19.87 1.73
CA SER A 136 -8.08 -20.28 1.87
C SER A 136 -9.09 -19.28 1.31
N HIS A 137 -8.72 -18.00 1.22
CA HIS A 137 -9.55 -16.99 0.55
C HIS A 137 -9.69 -17.18 -0.96
N ASP A 138 -8.84 -18.02 -1.55
CA ASP A 138 -8.86 -18.36 -2.95
C ASP A 138 -8.81 -19.86 -3.20
N LEU A 139 -9.34 -20.64 -2.26
CA LEU A 139 -9.45 -22.11 -2.32
C LEU A 139 -8.11 -22.88 -2.35
N ILE A 140 -7.01 -22.22 -1.98
CA ILE A 140 -5.70 -22.85 -1.80
C ILE A 140 -5.69 -23.50 -0.42
N HIS A 141 -5.90 -24.81 -0.35
CA HIS A 141 -6.03 -25.56 0.90
C HIS A 141 -4.92 -26.60 1.11
N THR A 142 -4.12 -26.88 0.08
CA THR A 142 -3.00 -27.80 0.14
C THR A 142 -1.69 -27.13 -0.26
N GLU A 143 -0.55 -27.70 0.18
CA GLU A 143 0.77 -27.25 -0.25
C GLU A 143 0.93 -27.35 -1.78
N ASP A 144 0.41 -28.42 -2.39
CA ASP A 144 0.38 -28.59 -3.86
C ASP A 144 -0.40 -27.47 -4.58
N ASP A 145 -1.52 -27.00 -4.01
CA ASP A 145 -2.25 -25.86 -4.56
C ASP A 145 -1.41 -24.58 -4.51
N ALA A 146 -0.73 -24.37 -3.38
CA ALA A 146 0.10 -23.19 -3.15
C ALA A 146 1.32 -23.20 -4.09
N GLU A 147 1.96 -24.35 -4.26
CA GLU A 147 3.10 -24.54 -5.16
C GLU A 147 2.71 -24.29 -6.61
N ARG A 148 1.60 -24.88 -7.11
CA ARG A 148 1.08 -24.59 -8.46
C ARG A 148 0.84 -23.10 -8.69
N CYS A 149 0.33 -22.40 -7.67
CA CYS A 149 0.10 -20.96 -7.74
C CYS A 149 1.41 -20.17 -7.76
N ALA A 150 2.39 -20.55 -6.95
CA ALA A 150 3.69 -19.90 -6.90
C ALA A 150 4.48 -20.09 -8.21
N GLU A 151 4.48 -21.29 -8.79
CA GLU A 151 5.20 -21.59 -10.04
C GLU A 151 4.66 -20.83 -11.26
N LYS A 152 3.32 -20.73 -11.37
CA LYS A 152 2.67 -20.05 -12.51
C LYS A 152 2.44 -18.56 -12.29
N GLY A 153 2.81 -18.06 -11.12
CA GLY A 153 2.56 -16.69 -10.66
C GLY A 153 1.14 -16.49 -10.14
N TYR A 154 1.01 -16.21 -8.85
CA TYR A 154 -0.29 -16.03 -8.21
C TYR A 154 -0.77 -14.58 -8.36
N MET A 155 -2.01 -14.40 -8.80
CA MET A 155 -2.68 -13.11 -8.80
C MET A 155 -3.95 -13.18 -7.93
N CYS A 156 -4.02 -12.33 -6.91
CA CYS A 156 -5.19 -12.27 -6.03
C CYS A 156 -6.44 -11.78 -6.77
N GLN A 157 -7.61 -11.99 -6.17
CA GLN A 157 -8.92 -11.58 -6.70
C GLN A 157 -9.01 -10.10 -7.07
N ASP A 158 -8.29 -9.23 -6.36
CA ASP A 158 -8.24 -7.80 -6.71
C ASP A 158 -7.39 -7.53 -7.95
N CYS A 159 -6.37 -8.35 -8.22
CA CYS A 159 -5.35 -8.10 -9.25
C CYS A 159 -5.61 -8.85 -10.56
N ARG A 160 -6.25 -10.03 -10.51
CA ARG A 160 -6.58 -10.80 -11.70
C ARG A 160 -7.88 -10.32 -12.37
N PRO A 161 -8.07 -10.57 -13.67
CA PRO A 161 -9.36 -10.35 -14.33
C PRO A 161 -10.48 -11.19 -13.70
N ALA A 162 -11.72 -10.69 -13.73
CA ALA A 162 -12.87 -11.32 -13.07
C ALA A 162 -13.13 -12.78 -13.53
N ASP A 163 -12.88 -13.08 -14.80
CA ASP A 163 -13.12 -14.40 -15.39
C ASP A 163 -11.91 -15.35 -15.32
N THR A 164 -10.85 -14.96 -14.58
CA THR A 164 -9.63 -15.76 -14.46
C THR A 164 -9.58 -16.49 -13.13
N GLN A 165 -9.27 -17.79 -13.18
CA GLN A 165 -9.03 -18.62 -12.01
C GLN A 165 -7.53 -18.72 -11.68
N PRO A 166 -7.17 -18.90 -10.39
CA PRO A 166 -5.80 -19.21 -10.00
C PRO A 166 -5.33 -20.55 -10.56
N ALA A 167 -4.02 -20.70 -10.73
CA ALA A 167 -3.39 -21.83 -11.39
C ALA A 167 -3.75 -23.22 -10.85
N HIS A 168 -4.06 -23.33 -9.55
CA HIS A 168 -4.40 -24.62 -8.92
C HIS A 168 -5.81 -25.12 -9.29
N LEU A 169 -6.72 -24.23 -9.73
CA LEU A 169 -8.06 -24.60 -10.18
C LEU A 169 -8.12 -24.91 -11.68
N VAL A 170 -7.08 -24.53 -12.42
CA VAL A 170 -7.00 -24.82 -13.86
C VAL A 170 -6.43 -26.23 -14.05
N PRO A 171 -7.14 -27.13 -14.74
CA PRO A 171 -6.64 -28.48 -15.00
C PRO A 171 -5.30 -28.44 -15.72
N SER A 172 -4.35 -29.27 -15.27
CA SER A 172 -3.11 -29.51 -15.99
C SER A 172 -3.45 -30.06 -17.37
N SER A 173 -3.05 -29.38 -18.45
CA SER A 173 -3.15 -29.95 -19.80
C SER A 173 -2.50 -31.34 -19.81
N PRO A 174 -3.11 -32.38 -20.40
CA PRO A 174 -2.48 -33.68 -20.48
C PRO A 174 -1.16 -33.54 -21.24
N THR A 175 -0.08 -34.00 -20.62
CA THR A 175 1.23 -34.13 -21.28
C THR A 175 1.03 -35.02 -22.50
N LEU A 176 1.15 -34.46 -23.70
CA LEU A 176 1.15 -35.27 -24.92
C LEU A 176 2.31 -36.27 -24.81
N PRO A 177 2.08 -37.58 -25.00
CA PRO A 177 3.16 -38.55 -24.98
C PRO A 177 4.15 -38.19 -26.09
N ILE A 178 5.43 -38.09 -25.71
CA ILE A 178 6.55 -37.93 -26.63
C ILE A 178 6.45 -39.06 -27.65
N ALA A 179 6.19 -38.72 -28.92
CA ALA A 179 6.15 -39.70 -30.00
C ALA A 179 7.49 -40.45 -30.01
N GLY A 180 7.41 -41.76 -29.73
CA GLY A 180 8.56 -42.64 -29.71
C GLY A 180 9.32 -42.57 -31.02
N SER A 181 10.64 -42.44 -30.91
CA SER A 181 11.59 -42.63 -32.00
C SER A 181 11.31 -43.94 -32.74
N SER A 182 10.97 -43.85 -34.03
CA SER A 182 10.85 -45.00 -34.92
C SER A 182 12.18 -45.79 -34.95
N PRO A 183 12.13 -47.13 -34.94
CA PRO A 183 13.33 -47.92 -35.13
C PRO A 183 13.78 -47.82 -36.60
N ASN A 184 15.08 -47.65 -36.77
CA ASN A 184 15.78 -47.68 -38.03
C ASN A 184 15.57 -49.05 -38.68
N SER A 185 15.00 -49.10 -39.89
CA SER A 185 14.95 -50.31 -40.71
C SER A 185 15.96 -50.20 -41.85
N SER A 186 16.78 -51.25 -41.90
CA SER A 186 17.93 -51.54 -42.77
C SER A 186 17.80 -51.23 -44.25
#